data_AF-A0A2V5Y081-F1
#
_entry.id   AF-A0A2V5Y081-F1
#
_cell.length_a   1.000
_cell.length_b   1.000
_cell.length_c   1.000
_cell.angle_alpha   90.00
_cell.angle_beta   90.00
_cell.angle_gamma   90.00
#
_symmetry.space_group_name_H-M   'P 1'
#
loop_
_entity.id
_entity.type
_entity.pdbx_description
1 polymer ?
#
loop_
_entity_poly.entity_id
_entity_poly.type
_entity_poly.pdbx_seq_one_letter_code
_entity_poly.pdbx_strand_id
1 'polypeptide(L)' 'YPLIILSRDEKREIARVTADETGNYRVAVPPGEYILDVQDRRGRHVRAAPQPFTVASNQTVHLDMNIDTGVR' A
#
# COMPACT_ATOMS: atom_id res chain seq x y z
N TYR A 1 -4.40 -9.56 -0.68
CA TYR A 1 -3.75 -8.95 -1.87
C TYR A 1 -2.43 -8.31 -1.47
N PRO A 2 -1.34 -8.46 -2.26
CA PRO A 2 -0.06 -7.83 -1.95
C PRO A 2 -0.11 -6.31 -2.15
N LEU A 3 0.24 -5.58 -1.10
CA LEU A 3 0.38 -4.13 -1.08
C LEU A 3 1.86 -3.75 -1.17
N ILE A 4 2.13 -2.62 -1.80
CA ILE A 4 3.46 -2.04 -1.93
C ILE A 4 3.47 -0.62 -1.37
N ILE A 5 4.53 -0.29 -0.65
CA ILE A 5 4.85 1.07 -0.23
C ILE A 5 5.93 1.57 -1.16
N LEU A 6 5.59 2.62 -1.90
CA LEU A 6 6.49 3.32 -2.80
C LEU A 6 7.01 4.60 -2.15
N SER A 7 8.16 5.07 -2.61
CA SER A 7 8.59 6.43 -2.39
C SER A 7 7.57 7.41 -2.97
N ARG A 8 7.56 8.66 -2.48
CA ARG A 8 6.67 9.72 -2.97
C ARG A 8 6.69 9.91 -4.50
N ASP A 9 7.80 9.60 -5.16
CA ASP A 9 7.92 9.70 -6.62
C ASP A 9 7.46 8.44 -7.38
N GLU A 10 6.93 7.43 -6.68
CA GLU A 10 6.48 6.13 -7.22
C GLU A 10 7.58 5.32 -7.91
N LYS A 11 8.86 5.74 -7.83
CA LYS A 11 9.96 5.08 -8.57
C LYS A 11 10.59 3.92 -7.82
N ARG A 12 10.48 3.90 -6.48
CA ARG A 12 11.18 2.94 -5.63
C ARG A 12 10.21 2.24 -4.69
N GLU A 13 10.22 0.91 -4.71
CA GLU A 13 9.62 0.09 -3.66
C GLU A 13 10.45 0.23 -2.38
N ILE A 14 9.81 0.76 -1.34
CA ILE A 14 10.36 0.89 0.02
C ILE A 14 10.10 -0.38 0.79
N ALA A 15 8.88 -0.91 0.67
CA ALA A 15 8.47 -2.14 1.33
C ALA A 15 7.32 -2.80 0.58
N ARG A 16 7.12 -4.08 0.87
CA ARG A 16 5.99 -4.87 0.39
C ARG A 16 5.41 -5.65 1.55
N VAL A 17 4.09 -5.65 1.62
CA VAL A 17 3.33 -6.29 2.69
C VAL A 17 2.15 -7.04 2.08
N THR A 18 1.88 -8.24 2.58
CA THR A 18 0.70 -8.99 2.17
C THR A 18 -0.31 -8.88 3.29
N ALA A 19 -1.53 -8.46 2.97
CA ALA A 19 -2.62 -8.51 3.94
C ALA A 19 -2.92 -9.96 4.33
N ASP A 20 -3.22 -10.17 5.61
CA ASP A 20 -3.62 -11.47 6.15
C ASP A 20 -5.04 -11.88 5.68
N GLU A 21 -5.51 -13.03 6.15
CA GLU A 21 -6.82 -13.58 5.81
C GLU A 21 -7.99 -12.65 6.23
N THR A 22 -7.76 -11.76 7.20
CA THR A 22 -8.73 -10.78 7.69
C THR A 22 -8.60 -9.42 7.00
N GLY A 23 -7.67 -9.27 6.07
CA GLY A 23 -7.40 -8.01 5.36
C GLY A 23 -6.49 -7.05 6.11
N ASN A 24 -5.95 -7.44 7.28
CA ASN A 24 -5.06 -6.59 8.07
C ASN A 24 -3.62 -6.70 7.57
N TYR A 25 -2.89 -5.59 7.64
CA TYR A 25 -1.48 -5.53 7.29
C TYR A 25 -0.74 -4.59 8.22
N ARG A 26 0.55 -4.87 8.45
CA ARG A 26 1.42 -4.01 9.26
C ARG A 26 2.85 -4.07 8.73
N VAL A 27 3.48 -2.91 8.63
CA VAL A 27 4.87 -2.79 8.20
C VAL A 27 5.50 -1.57 8.89
N ALA A 28 6.75 -1.70 9.31
CA ALA A 28 7.52 -0.61 9.87
C ALA A 28 8.37 0.03 8.77
N VAL A 29 8.22 1.35 8.61
CA VAL A 29 9.04 2.15 7.69
C VAL A 29 9.62 3.35 8.44
N PRO A 30 10.77 3.90 8.01
CA PRO A 30 11.28 5.15 8.55
C PRO A 30 10.25 6.29 8.40
N PRO A 31 10.38 7.37 9.20
CA PRO A 31 9.58 8.55 8.98
C PRO A 31 9.83 9.14 7.58
N GLY A 32 8.76 9.53 6.90
CA GLY A 32 8.85 9.98 5.52
C GLY A 32 7.50 10.06 4.82
N GLU A 33 7.56 10.48 3.55
CA GLU A 33 6.40 10.57 2.65
C GLU A 33 6.41 9.39 1.68
N TYR A 34 5.28 8.71 1.60
CA TYR A 34 5.13 7.46 0.89
C TYR A 34 3.82 7.39 0.12
N ILE A 35 3.73 6.42 -0.79
CA ILE A 35 2.51 6.09 -1.50
C ILE A 35 2.21 4.62 -1.27
N LEU A 36 0.99 4.32 -0.82
CA LEU A 36 0.48 2.96 -0.72
C LEU A 36 -0.22 2.61 -2.02
N ASP A 37 0.18 1.52 -2.67
CA ASP A 37 -0.45 1.01 -3.90
C ASP A 37 -0.57 -0.52 -3.86
N VAL A 38 -1.33 -1.08 -4.79
CA VAL A 38 -1.46 -2.54 -4.98
C VAL A 38 -0.39 -3.03 -5.94
N GLN A 39 0.28 -4.11 -5.58
CA GLN A 39 1.24 -4.74 -6.48
C GLN A 39 0.55 -5.19 -7.76
N ASP A 40 1.16 -4.87 -8.90
CA ASP A 40 0.75 -5.38 -10.22
C ASP A 40 -0.71 -5.02 -10.57
N ARG A 41 -1.15 -3.83 -10.11
CA ARG A 41 -2.48 -3.28 -10.35
C ARG A 41 -2.87 -3.33 -11.84
N ARG A 42 -1.93 -2.99 -12.73
CA ARG A 42 -2.15 -2.97 -14.19
C ARG A 42 -2.18 -4.35 -14.83
N GLY A 43 -1.40 -5.32 -14.34
CA GLY A 43 -1.37 -6.67 -14.90
C GLY A 43 -2.59 -7.52 -14.51
N ARG A 44 -3.21 -7.23 -13.37
CA ARG A 44 -4.32 -8.04 -12.82
C ARG A 44 -5.71 -7.42 -12.93
N HIS A 45 -5.87 -6.36 -13.72
CA HIS A 45 -7.13 -5.60 -13.83
C HIS A 45 -7.70 -5.13 -12.47
N VAL A 46 -6.82 -4.93 -11.49
CA VAL A 46 -7.23 -4.49 -10.16
C VAL A 46 -7.44 -2.97 -10.18
N ARG A 47 -8.54 -2.51 -9.61
CA ARG A 47 -8.83 -1.09 -9.42
C ARG A 47 -8.62 -0.74 -7.94
N ALA A 48 -7.51 -0.08 -7.64
CA ALA A 48 -7.21 0.47 -6.33
C ALA A 48 -6.52 1.83 -6.49
N ALA A 49 -7.00 2.88 -5.84
CA ALA A 49 -6.36 4.19 -5.96
C ALA A 49 -5.05 4.23 -5.13
N PRO A 50 -3.90 4.70 -5.69
CA PRO A 50 -2.72 4.96 -4.90
C PRO A 50 -3.04 6.03 -3.85
N GLN A 51 -2.64 5.79 -2.61
CA GLN A 51 -2.92 6.69 -1.49
C GLN A 51 -1.62 7.27 -0.95
N PRO A 52 -1.40 8.59 -1.06
CA PRO A 52 -0.26 9.23 -0.41
C PRO A 52 -0.46 9.28 1.10
N PHE A 53 0.60 9.06 1.87
CA PHE A 53 0.59 9.16 3.32
C PHE A 53 1.95 9.58 3.88
N THR A 54 1.94 10.11 5.10
CA THR A 54 3.14 10.55 5.82
C THR A 54 3.27 9.79 7.12
N VAL A 55 4.43 9.17 7.35
CA VAL A 55 4.77 8.53 8.63
C VAL A 55 5.64 9.48 9.43
N ALA A 56 5.18 9.88 10.62
CA ALA A 56 5.99 10.63 11.57
C ALA A 56 6.74 9.67 12.51
N SER A 57 7.78 10.18 13.19
CA SER A 57 8.58 9.39 14.13
C SER A 57 7.72 8.77 15.23
N ASN A 58 7.87 7.46 15.43
CA ASN A 58 7.11 6.65 16.40
C ASN A 58 5.59 6.70 16.24
N GLN A 59 5.08 7.07 15.05
CA GLN A 59 3.65 7.10 14.79
C GLN A 59 3.21 5.91 13.92
N THR A 60 2.04 5.37 14.24
CA THR A 60 1.36 4.39 13.40
C THR A 60 0.28 5.11 12.60
N VAL A 61 0.26 4.88 11.28
CA VAL A 61 -0.77 5.40 10.38
C VAL A 61 -1.67 4.24 9.99
N HIS A 62 -2.97 4.41 10.16
CA HIS A 62 -3.97 3.47 9.68
C HIS A 62 -4.46 3.97 8.31
N LEU A 63 -4.42 3.08 7.31
CA LEU A 63 -4.85 3.34 5.95
C LEU A 63 -5.82 2.24 5.54
N ASP A 64 -6.91 2.63 4.89
CA ASP A 64 -7.89 1.72 4.36
C ASP A 64 -7.83 1.76 2.83
N MET A 65 -7.51 0.61 2.23
CA MET A 65 -7.41 0.49 0.78
C MET A 65 -8.59 -0.31 0.23
N ASN A 66 -9.40 0.32 -0.62
CA ASN A 66 -10.45 -0.36 -1.36
C ASN A 66 -9.87 -0.97 -2.65
N ILE A 67 -10.01 -2.29 -2.78
CA ILE A 67 -9.48 -3.07 -3.91
C ILE A 67 -10.67 -3.73 -4.62
N ASP A 68 -10.99 -3.23 -5.80
CA ASP A 68 -11.97 -3.85 -6.69
C ASP A 68 -11.22 -4.75 -7.69
N THR A 69 -11.48 -6.05 -7.61
CA THR A 69 -10.86 -7.07 -8.47
C THR A 69 -11.72 -7.47 -9.65
N GLY A 70 -12.90 -6.88 -9.82
CA GLY A 70 -13.78 -7.10 -10.96
C GLY A 70 -14.30 -8.53 -11.12
N VAL A 71 -14.07 -9.42 -10.14
CA VAL A 71 -14.57 -10.79 -10.16
C VAL A 71 -16.07 -10.76 -9.86
N ARG A 72 -16.87 -11.24 -10.80
CA ARG A 72 -18.30 -11.49 -10.67
C ARG A 72 -18.52 -12.99 -10.61
#